data_AF-A0A5D3CMP5-F1
#
_entry.id   AF-A0A5D3CMP5-F1
#
_cell.length_a   1.000
_cell.length_b   1.000
_cell.length_c   1.000
_cell.angle_alpha   90.00
_cell.angle_beta   90.00
_cell.angle_gamma   90.00
#
_symmetry.space_group_name_H-M   'P 1'
#
loop_
_entity.id
_entity.type
_entity.pdbx_description
1 polymer ?
#
loop_
_entity_poly.entity_id
_entity_poly.type
_entity_poly.pdbx_seq_one_letter_code
_entity_poly.pdbx_strand_id
1 'polypeptide(L)'
;MTEPSEDSQHIEKLYEFGEHAAKTSTKAKQLAAQLIPRFFKFFPSLSGPAIDAHIDLIEEEELAIRVQAIRGLPLFCKDTPENIGKIVDILVQILASEEFVERDAVHKALMALLRQDVKASLSALFKHIGSVDEPTTDEVIREKVLSFIREKVFPIKSEILKPQDEMERHITDLIKKSLEDVTGAEFRMFMDFLKSLSIFGEKAPPERLKELIGIIEGQADLDAQFNVSDADHIDRLISCLFMAIPFVVRGASSCKFLSYLNKHVIPVFEKLPEERKLDLLKALAEFSPYTTPQDSRQFLPSVVQLLKKYMPGRKTGEEMNFTYVECLLYTFHHLAHKVPNATNSLCGYKIVTGQPSDRLGEDFSDNYKDFTERLTNVEDLTRATIKKLTQGMDEHNKAMAAAKSDEAKSNIKTQQQNAKTGLRTCNNILAMGKVRM
;
A
#
# COMPACT_ATOMS: atom_id res chain seq x y z
N MET A 1 -31.47 50.00 -26.49
CA MET A 1 -31.02 50.88 -25.39
C MET A 1 -31.99 50.68 -24.24
N THR A 2 -31.74 49.67 -23.43
CA THR A 2 -32.16 49.58 -22.03
C THR A 2 -30.91 49.94 -21.23
N GLU A 3 -31.06 50.78 -20.22
CA GLU A 3 -30.00 51.62 -19.65
C GLU A 3 -28.87 50.84 -18.93
N PRO A 4 -27.61 51.29 -19.04
CA PRO A 4 -26.49 50.80 -18.21
C PRO A 4 -26.55 51.22 -16.71
N SER A 5 -27.63 51.87 -16.25
CA SER A 5 -27.73 52.50 -14.93
C SER A 5 -28.39 51.64 -13.84
N GLU A 6 -29.30 50.72 -14.18
CA GLU A 6 -29.91 49.82 -13.18
C GLU A 6 -28.91 48.75 -12.71
N ASP A 7 -28.09 48.22 -13.62
CA ASP A 7 -27.07 47.25 -13.27
C ASP A 7 -26.04 47.85 -12.30
N SER A 8 -25.58 49.10 -12.53
CA SER A 8 -24.62 49.83 -11.68
C SER A 8 -25.12 50.05 -10.24
N GLN A 9 -26.41 50.32 -10.06
CA GLN A 9 -27.04 50.52 -8.74
C GLN A 9 -27.22 49.21 -7.94
N HIS A 10 -27.19 48.05 -8.60
CA HIS A 10 -27.18 46.75 -7.92
C HIS A 10 -25.76 46.33 -7.48
N ILE A 11 -24.71 46.86 -8.12
CA ILE A 11 -23.29 46.59 -7.86
C ILE A 11 -22.82 47.27 -6.57
N GLU A 12 -23.12 48.55 -6.43
CA GLU A 12 -22.79 49.35 -5.25
C GLU A 12 -23.53 48.83 -4.01
N LYS A 13 -24.78 48.39 -4.19
CA LYS A 13 -25.59 47.74 -3.15
C LYS A 13 -25.00 46.43 -2.64
N LEU A 14 -24.30 45.63 -3.43
CA LEU A 14 -23.70 44.36 -2.94
C LEU A 14 -22.45 44.61 -2.09
N TYR A 15 -21.65 45.61 -2.44
CA TYR A 15 -20.51 46.06 -1.64
C TYR A 15 -20.99 46.76 -0.36
N GLU A 16 -21.93 47.71 -0.46
CA GLU A 16 -22.60 48.32 0.69
C GLU A 16 -23.31 47.27 1.55
N PHE A 17 -23.88 46.21 0.97
CA PHE A 17 -24.52 45.13 1.72
C PHE A 17 -23.51 44.27 2.46
N GLY A 18 -22.31 43.98 1.93
CA GLY A 18 -21.27 43.28 2.72
C GLY A 18 -20.81 44.10 3.92
N GLU A 19 -20.47 45.37 3.67
CA GLU A 19 -19.93 46.28 4.70
C GLU A 19 -20.99 46.71 5.74
N HIS A 20 -22.27 46.85 5.34
CA HIS A 20 -23.39 47.06 6.29
C HIS A 20 -23.91 45.75 6.90
N ALA A 21 -23.98 44.63 6.17
CA ALA A 21 -24.53 43.38 6.71
C ALA A 21 -23.68 42.86 7.87
N ALA A 22 -22.35 42.98 7.77
CA ALA A 22 -21.41 42.68 8.84
C ALA A 22 -21.70 43.48 10.14
N LYS A 23 -22.30 44.68 10.02
CA LYS A 23 -22.73 45.54 11.13
C LYS A 23 -24.21 45.40 11.52
N THR A 24 -24.95 44.47 10.93
CA THR A 24 -26.41 44.33 11.12
C THR A 24 -26.82 42.92 11.62
N SER A 25 -28.13 42.71 11.76
CA SER A 25 -28.74 41.50 12.33
C SER A 25 -28.29 40.19 11.69
N THR A 26 -28.35 39.08 12.44
CA THR A 26 -28.05 37.72 12.00
C THR A 26 -28.69 37.34 10.65
N LYS A 27 -29.93 37.78 10.41
CA LYS A 27 -30.66 37.49 9.16
C LYS A 27 -30.03 38.16 7.93
N ALA A 28 -29.48 39.36 8.09
CA ALA A 28 -28.82 40.07 7.00
C ALA A 28 -27.52 39.37 6.61
N LYS A 29 -26.72 38.95 7.59
CA LYS A 29 -25.50 38.16 7.36
C LYS A 29 -25.79 36.82 6.67
N GLN A 30 -26.84 36.10 7.09
CA GLN A 30 -27.28 34.87 6.41
C GLN A 30 -27.73 35.11 4.97
N LEU A 31 -28.36 36.26 4.70
CA LEU A 31 -28.73 36.64 3.34
C LEU A 31 -27.48 37.00 2.51
N ALA A 32 -26.51 37.69 3.10
CA ALA A 32 -25.24 38.04 2.45
C ALA A 32 -24.49 36.78 1.98
N ALA A 33 -24.37 35.79 2.87
CA ALA A 33 -23.76 34.49 2.59
C ALA A 33 -24.40 33.74 1.40
N GLN A 34 -25.64 34.07 1.02
CA GLN A 34 -26.32 33.50 -0.14
C GLN A 34 -26.15 34.33 -1.41
N LEU A 35 -26.22 35.67 -1.29
CA LEU A 35 -26.28 36.57 -2.43
C LEU A 35 -24.89 36.86 -3.01
N ILE A 36 -23.89 37.07 -2.16
CA ILE A 36 -22.51 37.39 -2.61
C ILE A 36 -22.00 36.37 -3.63
N PRO A 37 -21.94 35.06 -3.31
CA PRO A 37 -21.39 34.09 -4.26
C PRO A 37 -22.28 33.88 -5.49
N ARG A 38 -23.59 34.16 -5.38
CA ARG A 38 -24.55 34.01 -6.48
C ARG A 38 -24.38 35.07 -7.57
N PHE A 39 -24.03 36.31 -7.19
CA PHE A 39 -23.86 37.42 -8.13
C PHE A 39 -22.40 37.71 -8.48
N PHE A 40 -21.46 36.99 -7.86
CA PHE A 40 -20.01 37.19 -8.02
C PHE A 40 -19.54 37.40 -9.47
N LYS A 41 -19.99 36.56 -10.40
CA LYS A 41 -19.55 36.59 -11.81
C LYS A 41 -19.86 37.90 -12.56
N PHE A 42 -20.85 38.66 -12.10
CA PHE A 42 -21.26 39.90 -12.75
C PHE A 42 -20.33 41.07 -12.39
N PHE A 43 -19.47 40.89 -11.38
CA PHE A 43 -18.60 41.94 -10.86
C PHE A 43 -17.12 41.52 -10.78
N PRO A 44 -16.46 41.21 -11.92
CA PRO A 44 -15.07 40.75 -11.90
C PRO A 44 -14.09 41.72 -11.22
N SER A 45 -14.34 43.03 -11.33
CA SER A 45 -13.54 44.08 -10.68
C SER A 45 -13.63 44.09 -9.15
N LEU A 46 -14.67 43.45 -8.58
CA LEU A 46 -14.90 43.34 -7.14
C LEU A 46 -14.61 41.92 -6.61
N SER A 47 -13.94 41.07 -7.41
CA SER A 47 -13.68 39.68 -7.07
C SER A 47 -12.92 39.49 -5.75
N GLY A 48 -11.82 40.22 -5.56
CA GLY A 48 -11.04 40.20 -4.32
C GLY A 48 -11.89 40.57 -3.10
N PRO A 49 -12.46 41.80 -3.05
CA PRO A 49 -13.28 42.25 -1.94
C PRO A 49 -14.50 41.35 -1.65
N ALA A 50 -15.14 40.79 -2.68
CA ALA A 50 -16.28 39.90 -2.50
C ALA A 50 -15.90 38.57 -1.83
N ILE A 51 -14.71 38.04 -2.14
CA ILE A 51 -14.20 36.83 -1.47
C ILE A 51 -13.82 37.16 -0.02
N ASP A 52 -13.14 38.29 0.21
CA ASP A 52 -12.71 38.69 1.56
C ASP A 52 -13.92 38.92 2.48
N ALA A 53 -14.95 39.65 2.01
CA ALA A 53 -16.19 39.83 2.75
C ALA A 53 -16.93 38.50 3.01
N HIS A 54 -16.78 37.50 2.14
CA HIS A 54 -17.38 36.19 2.35
C HIS A 54 -16.57 35.32 3.32
N ILE A 55 -15.25 35.53 3.40
CA ILE A 55 -14.39 34.93 4.43
C ILE A 55 -14.78 35.48 5.81
N ASP A 56 -15.05 36.78 5.94
CA ASP A 56 -15.53 37.36 7.20
C ASP A 56 -16.80 36.64 7.70
N LEU A 57 -17.72 36.27 6.80
CA LEU A 57 -18.94 35.52 7.14
C LEU A 57 -18.67 34.08 7.59
N ILE A 58 -17.55 33.49 7.17
CA ILE A 58 -17.10 32.16 7.60
C ILE A 58 -16.54 32.21 9.02
N GLU A 59 -16.07 33.37 9.48
CA GLU A 59 -15.47 33.57 10.81
C GLU A 59 -16.46 34.13 11.85
N GLU A 60 -17.73 34.32 11.49
CA GLU A 60 -18.78 34.84 12.37
C GLU A 60 -19.07 33.95 13.59
N GLU A 61 -19.45 34.53 14.73
CA GLU A 61 -19.73 33.77 15.97
C GLU A 61 -20.93 32.80 15.85
N GLU A 62 -21.93 33.17 15.04
CA GLU A 62 -23.14 32.37 14.87
C GLU A 62 -22.92 31.22 13.89
N LEU A 63 -23.00 29.98 14.39
CA LEU A 63 -22.84 28.74 13.61
C LEU A 63 -23.69 28.72 12.34
N ALA A 64 -24.93 29.22 12.41
CA ALA A 64 -25.85 29.24 11.27
C ALA A 64 -25.35 30.14 10.12
N ILE A 65 -24.63 31.22 10.42
CA ILE A 65 -24.03 32.10 9.40
C ILE A 65 -22.85 31.38 8.76
N ARG A 66 -21.91 30.85 9.57
CA ARG A 66 -20.72 30.14 9.08
C ARG A 66 -21.08 28.99 8.16
N VAL A 67 -22.02 28.13 8.60
CA VAL A 67 -22.51 27.00 7.80
C VAL A 67 -23.13 27.45 6.48
N GLN A 68 -23.89 28.56 6.48
CA GLN A 68 -24.48 29.10 5.26
C GLN A 68 -23.40 29.66 4.31
N ALA A 69 -22.39 30.35 4.84
CA ALA A 69 -21.28 30.88 4.08
C ALA A 69 -20.44 29.74 3.45
N ILE A 70 -20.12 28.69 4.21
CA ILE A 70 -19.42 27.50 3.73
C ILE A 70 -20.16 26.84 2.56
N ARG A 71 -21.49 26.68 2.68
CA ARG A 71 -22.32 26.11 1.60
C ARG A 71 -22.36 26.98 0.34
N GLY A 72 -22.13 28.29 0.49
CA GLY A 72 -22.07 29.24 -0.61
C GLY A 72 -20.76 29.20 -1.39
N LEU A 73 -19.66 28.71 -0.80
CA LEU A 73 -18.33 28.73 -1.41
C LEU A 73 -18.26 28.12 -2.84
N PRO A 74 -18.88 26.97 -3.14
CA PRO A 74 -18.82 26.40 -4.49
C PRO A 74 -19.49 27.26 -5.57
N LEU A 75 -20.35 28.21 -5.19
CA LEU A 75 -21.05 29.07 -6.15
C LEU A 75 -20.13 30.13 -6.75
N PHE A 76 -19.06 30.54 -6.06
CA PHE A 76 -18.03 31.40 -6.64
C PHE A 76 -17.47 30.77 -7.93
N CYS A 77 -17.26 29.45 -7.92
CA CYS A 77 -16.56 28.74 -8.99
C CYS A 77 -17.44 28.40 -10.21
N LYS A 78 -18.77 28.51 -10.10
CA LYS A 78 -19.72 28.00 -11.11
C LYS A 78 -19.48 28.58 -12.51
N ASP A 79 -19.19 29.87 -12.58
CA ASP A 79 -18.91 30.60 -13.83
C ASP A 79 -17.51 31.24 -13.81
N THR A 80 -16.69 30.96 -12.78
CA THR A 80 -15.32 31.46 -12.63
C THR A 80 -14.39 30.34 -12.14
N PRO A 81 -14.10 29.33 -12.99
CA PRO A 81 -13.35 28.14 -12.60
C PRO A 81 -11.91 28.43 -12.13
N GLU A 82 -11.34 29.58 -12.50
CA GLU A 82 -10.05 30.06 -12.02
C GLU A 82 -9.97 30.21 -10.49
N ASN A 83 -11.12 30.36 -9.81
CA ASN A 83 -11.18 30.48 -8.36
C ASN A 83 -11.18 29.14 -7.61
N ILE A 84 -11.30 28.00 -8.31
CA ILE A 84 -11.45 26.68 -7.67
C ILE A 84 -10.31 26.39 -6.70
N GLY A 85 -9.05 26.64 -7.09
CA GLY A 85 -7.91 26.43 -6.21
C GLY A 85 -8.02 27.22 -4.91
N LYS A 86 -8.29 28.53 -5.00
CA LYS A 86 -8.45 29.42 -3.83
C LYS A 86 -9.61 28.97 -2.92
N ILE A 87 -10.74 28.58 -3.51
CA ILE A 87 -11.91 28.16 -2.73
C ILE A 87 -11.68 26.79 -2.07
N VAL A 88 -11.01 25.85 -2.74
CA VAL A 88 -10.60 24.58 -2.11
C VAL A 88 -9.64 24.84 -0.96
N ASP A 89 -8.66 25.74 -1.12
CA ASP A 89 -7.72 26.08 -0.05
C ASP A 89 -8.46 26.60 1.20
N ILE A 90 -9.45 27.48 1.03
CA ILE A 90 -10.30 27.98 2.14
C ILE A 90 -11.07 26.82 2.80
N LEU A 91 -11.73 25.96 2.00
CA LEU A 91 -12.50 24.82 2.52
C LEU A 91 -11.63 23.83 3.29
N VAL A 92 -10.39 23.61 2.85
CA VAL A 92 -9.44 22.70 3.51
C VAL A 92 -9.07 23.23 4.90
N GLN A 93 -8.88 24.54 5.07
CA GLN A 93 -8.63 25.13 6.40
C GLN A 93 -9.80 24.85 7.36
N ILE A 94 -11.05 24.93 6.87
CA ILE A 94 -12.26 24.71 7.66
C ILE A 94 -12.49 23.21 7.96
N LEU A 95 -11.84 22.31 7.21
CA LEU A 95 -11.94 20.86 7.42
C LEU A 95 -11.44 20.42 8.81
N ALA A 96 -10.58 21.24 9.42
CA ALA A 96 -10.09 21.07 10.79
C ALA A 96 -11.07 21.55 11.88
N SER A 97 -12.22 22.16 11.52
CA SER A 97 -13.23 22.63 12.47
C SER A 97 -13.68 21.51 13.41
N GLU A 98 -13.84 21.81 14.70
CA GLU A 98 -14.36 20.87 15.70
C GLU A 98 -15.86 20.63 15.57
N GLU A 99 -16.57 21.57 14.94
CA GLU A 99 -18.02 21.53 14.75
C GLU A 99 -18.42 20.54 13.64
N PHE A 100 -19.19 19.51 14.01
CA PHE A 100 -19.61 18.48 13.05
C PHE A 100 -20.42 19.05 11.89
N VAL A 101 -21.28 20.04 12.16
CA VAL A 101 -22.17 20.64 11.14
C VAL A 101 -21.37 21.42 10.10
N GLU A 102 -20.28 22.09 10.51
CA GLU A 102 -19.36 22.76 9.60
C GLU A 102 -18.60 21.75 8.76
N ARG A 103 -18.02 20.72 9.38
CA ARG A 103 -17.31 19.66 8.63
C ARG A 103 -18.21 19.00 7.58
N ASP A 104 -19.48 18.72 7.92
CA ASP A 104 -20.46 18.20 6.94
C ASP A 104 -20.73 19.20 5.80
N ALA A 105 -20.83 20.50 6.11
CA ALA A 105 -20.99 21.54 5.10
C ALA A 105 -19.76 21.65 4.19
N VAL A 106 -18.54 21.57 4.75
CA VAL A 106 -17.26 21.56 4.01
C VAL A 106 -17.19 20.35 3.10
N HIS A 107 -17.51 19.15 3.59
CA HIS A 107 -17.55 17.94 2.77
C HIS A 107 -18.49 18.12 1.57
N LYS A 108 -19.71 18.63 1.79
CA LYS A 108 -20.66 18.88 0.70
C LYS A 108 -20.16 19.91 -0.28
N ALA A 109 -19.50 20.98 0.20
CA ALA A 109 -18.93 22.02 -0.64
C ALA A 109 -17.77 21.49 -1.51
N LEU A 110 -16.82 20.75 -0.93
CA LEU A 110 -15.72 20.10 -1.65
C LEU A 110 -16.25 19.10 -2.70
N MET A 111 -17.26 18.31 -2.34
CA MET A 111 -17.90 17.39 -3.29
C MET A 111 -18.64 18.12 -4.43
N ALA A 112 -19.15 19.33 -4.20
CA ALA A 112 -19.73 20.15 -5.26
C ALA A 112 -18.65 20.68 -6.21
N LEU A 113 -17.52 21.17 -5.68
CA LEU A 113 -16.38 21.62 -6.48
C LEU A 113 -15.77 20.49 -7.31
N LEU A 114 -15.58 19.31 -6.73
CA LEU A 114 -15.12 18.12 -7.45
C LEU A 114 -16.02 17.77 -8.63
N ARG A 115 -17.34 17.98 -8.53
CA ARG A 115 -18.27 17.76 -9.64
C ARG A 115 -18.28 18.89 -10.67
N GLN A 116 -17.85 20.10 -10.30
CA GLN A 116 -17.71 21.22 -11.24
C GLN A 116 -16.42 21.08 -12.06
N ASP A 117 -15.28 20.85 -11.39
CA ASP A 117 -13.99 20.59 -12.02
C ASP A 117 -13.18 19.62 -11.16
N VAL A 118 -13.16 18.37 -11.61
CA VAL A 118 -12.47 17.28 -10.91
C VAL A 118 -10.96 17.52 -10.91
N LYS A 119 -10.40 18.00 -12.01
CA LYS A 119 -8.96 18.12 -12.22
C LYS A 119 -8.38 19.23 -11.36
N ALA A 120 -8.99 20.42 -11.40
CA ALA A 120 -8.58 21.55 -10.57
C ALA A 120 -8.76 21.24 -9.08
N SER A 121 -9.91 20.67 -8.70
CA SER A 121 -10.20 20.36 -7.29
C SER A 121 -9.27 19.29 -6.71
N LEU A 122 -9.00 18.20 -7.45
CA LEU A 122 -8.04 17.19 -6.99
C LEU A 122 -6.63 17.77 -6.87
N SER A 123 -6.20 18.59 -7.83
CA SER A 123 -4.87 19.20 -7.79
C SER A 123 -4.71 20.10 -6.56
N ALA A 124 -5.75 20.89 -6.24
CA ALA A 124 -5.76 21.73 -5.04
C ALA A 124 -5.78 20.89 -3.76
N LEU A 125 -6.59 19.83 -3.68
CA LEU A 125 -6.60 18.94 -2.50
C LEU A 125 -5.23 18.27 -2.27
N PHE A 126 -4.61 17.73 -3.32
CA PHE A 126 -3.32 17.06 -3.19
C PHE A 126 -2.16 18.00 -2.84
N LYS A 127 -2.29 19.31 -3.11
CA LYS A 127 -1.33 20.32 -2.62
C LYS A 127 -1.23 20.30 -1.09
N HIS A 128 -2.34 20.08 -0.38
CA HIS A 128 -2.37 20.00 1.09
C HIS A 128 -1.93 18.64 1.65
N ILE A 129 -1.83 17.61 0.81
CA ILE A 129 -1.17 16.35 1.19
C ILE A 129 0.35 16.52 1.21
N GLY A 130 0.86 17.39 0.33
CA GLY A 130 2.28 17.62 0.13
C GLY A 130 2.86 16.82 -1.02
N SER A 131 4.01 17.28 -1.49
CA SER A 131 4.87 16.62 -2.47
C SER A 131 6.34 16.89 -2.18
N VAL A 132 7.24 16.21 -2.89
CA VAL A 132 8.70 16.42 -2.82
C VAL A 132 9.07 17.92 -2.92
N ASP A 133 8.47 18.61 -3.88
CA ASP A 133 8.78 20.00 -4.20
C ASP A 133 8.09 21.00 -3.24
N GLU A 134 6.96 20.59 -2.66
CA GLU A 134 6.10 21.40 -1.79
C GLU A 134 5.60 20.53 -0.63
N PRO A 135 6.41 20.30 0.42
CA PRO A 135 6.00 19.53 1.57
C PRO A 135 4.93 20.29 2.36
N THR A 136 3.97 19.58 2.92
CA THR A 136 2.99 20.20 3.83
C THR A 136 3.62 20.51 5.16
N THR A 137 3.23 21.62 5.77
CA THR A 137 3.69 22.03 7.10
C THR A 137 2.63 21.79 8.18
N ASP A 138 1.42 21.40 7.78
CA ASP A 138 0.28 21.18 8.67
C ASP A 138 -0.19 19.73 8.58
N GLU A 139 0.32 18.91 9.49
CA GLU A 139 -0.02 17.48 9.57
C GLU A 139 -1.49 17.23 9.93
N VAL A 140 -2.12 18.15 10.69
CA VAL A 140 -3.54 18.02 11.04
C VAL A 140 -4.38 18.16 9.79
N ILE A 141 -4.12 19.20 8.99
CA ILE A 141 -4.80 19.41 7.72
C ILE A 141 -4.50 18.26 6.75
N ARG A 142 -3.24 17.82 6.64
CA ARG A 142 -2.83 16.67 5.82
C ARG A 142 -3.66 15.43 6.11
N GLU A 143 -3.79 15.08 7.40
CA GLU A 143 -4.58 13.94 7.85
C GLU A 143 -6.06 14.09 7.49
N LYS A 144 -6.65 15.27 7.69
CA LYS A 144 -8.06 15.52 7.34
C LYS A 144 -8.31 15.41 5.85
N VAL A 145 -7.40 15.94 5.02
CA VAL A 145 -7.50 15.84 3.56
C VAL A 145 -7.37 14.40 3.09
N LEU A 146 -6.41 13.64 3.64
CA LEU A 146 -6.26 12.21 3.35
C LEU A 146 -7.52 11.41 3.73
N SER A 147 -8.08 11.66 4.92
CA SER A 147 -9.34 11.05 5.35
C SER A 147 -10.50 11.40 4.40
N PHE A 148 -10.64 12.67 4.02
CA PHE A 148 -11.66 13.09 3.05
C PHE A 148 -11.50 12.38 1.70
N ILE A 149 -10.29 12.34 1.14
CA ILE A 149 -10.01 11.67 -0.13
C ILE A 149 -10.35 10.18 -0.04
N ARG A 150 -9.89 9.51 1.02
CA ARG A 150 -10.14 8.08 1.27
C ARG A 150 -11.63 7.77 1.37
N GLU A 151 -12.39 8.57 2.11
CA GLU A 151 -13.77 8.27 2.48
C GLU A 151 -14.80 8.79 1.49
N LYS A 152 -14.51 9.88 0.77
CA LYS A 152 -15.48 10.57 -0.08
C LYS A 152 -15.11 10.52 -1.56
N VAL A 153 -13.82 10.62 -1.89
CA VAL A 153 -13.37 10.71 -3.30
C VAL A 153 -13.14 9.33 -3.88
N PHE A 154 -12.32 8.50 -3.24
CA PHE A 154 -11.96 7.16 -3.73
C PHE A 154 -13.16 6.24 -4.00
N PRO A 155 -14.22 6.21 -3.15
CA PRO A 155 -15.37 5.33 -3.38
C PRO A 155 -16.17 5.68 -4.63
N ILE A 156 -16.16 6.94 -5.07
CA ILE A 156 -16.94 7.39 -6.23
C ILE A 156 -16.09 7.61 -7.48
N LYS A 157 -14.85 7.08 -7.53
CA LYS A 157 -13.92 7.27 -8.66
C LYS A 157 -14.55 7.07 -10.05
N SER A 158 -15.46 6.10 -10.22
CA SER A 158 -16.13 5.81 -11.48
C SER A 158 -17.18 6.85 -11.89
N GLU A 159 -17.71 7.61 -10.92
CA GLU A 159 -18.62 8.75 -11.17
C GLU A 159 -17.81 9.95 -11.66
N ILE A 160 -16.72 10.28 -10.96
CA ILE A 160 -16.02 11.56 -11.10
C ILE A 160 -14.81 11.54 -12.04
N LEU A 161 -14.07 10.43 -12.18
CA LEU A 161 -12.88 10.40 -13.03
C LEU A 161 -13.30 10.23 -14.50
N LYS A 162 -13.69 11.34 -15.13
CA LYS A 162 -14.13 11.38 -16.53
C LYS A 162 -13.51 12.58 -17.27
N PRO A 163 -12.96 12.41 -18.49
CA PRO A 163 -12.75 11.16 -19.21
C PRO A 163 -11.81 10.19 -18.46
N GLN A 164 -12.12 8.89 -18.51
CA GLN A 164 -11.55 7.90 -17.59
C GLN A 164 -10.03 7.84 -17.62
N ASP A 165 -9.43 7.56 -18.78
CA ASP A 165 -7.98 7.38 -18.90
C ASP A 165 -7.18 8.64 -18.52
N GLU A 166 -7.66 9.83 -18.90
CA GLU A 166 -7.01 11.10 -18.57
C GLU A 166 -7.05 11.36 -17.06
N MET A 167 -8.23 11.18 -16.44
CA MET A 167 -8.43 11.50 -15.04
C MET A 167 -7.82 10.46 -14.10
N GLU A 168 -7.86 9.18 -14.46
CA GLU A 168 -7.11 8.12 -13.74
C GLU A 168 -5.60 8.36 -13.85
N ARG A 169 -5.10 8.86 -14.99
CA ARG A 169 -3.69 9.25 -15.11
C ARG A 169 -3.36 10.45 -14.23
N HIS A 170 -4.19 11.49 -14.25
CA HIS A 170 -3.99 12.70 -13.44
C HIS A 170 -3.90 12.38 -11.95
N ILE A 171 -4.85 11.61 -11.40
CA ILE A 171 -4.82 11.24 -9.98
C ILE A 171 -3.65 10.30 -9.64
N THR A 172 -3.22 9.46 -10.59
CA THR A 172 -2.01 8.63 -10.42
C THR A 172 -0.76 9.50 -10.29
N ASP A 173 -0.62 10.52 -11.13
CA ASP A 173 0.52 11.43 -11.08
C ASP A 173 0.51 12.27 -9.79
N LEU A 174 -0.67 12.69 -9.31
CA LEU A 174 -0.81 13.33 -8.00
C LEU A 174 -0.40 12.41 -6.85
N ILE A 175 -0.90 11.17 -6.83
CA ILE A 175 -0.53 10.18 -5.81
C ILE A 175 0.97 9.98 -5.78
N LYS A 176 1.60 9.75 -6.95
CA LYS A 176 3.06 9.53 -7.05
C LYS A 176 3.89 10.67 -6.48
N LYS A 177 3.45 11.92 -6.67
CA LYS A 177 4.11 13.10 -6.10
C LYS A 177 4.02 13.16 -4.58
N SER A 178 2.98 12.57 -4.00
CA SER A 178 2.73 12.55 -2.56
C SER A 178 3.26 11.30 -1.84
N LEU A 179 4.12 10.48 -2.46
CA LEU A 179 4.60 9.22 -1.87
C LEU A 179 5.89 9.30 -1.03
N GLU A 180 6.62 10.42 -1.07
CA GLU A 180 7.93 10.48 -0.40
C GLU A 180 7.81 10.38 1.13
N ASP A 181 6.87 11.11 1.73
CA ASP A 181 6.64 11.12 3.18
C ASP A 181 5.25 10.55 3.52
N VAL A 182 5.10 9.24 3.31
CA VAL A 182 3.86 8.53 3.64
C VAL A 182 4.10 7.44 4.67
N THR A 183 3.13 7.29 5.57
CA THR A 183 3.10 6.15 6.47
C THR A 183 2.83 4.85 5.71
N GLY A 184 3.18 3.69 6.28
CA GLY A 184 2.88 2.39 5.66
C GLY A 184 1.38 2.16 5.42
N ALA A 185 0.52 2.75 6.25
CA ALA A 185 -0.93 2.69 6.09
C ALA A 185 -1.43 3.56 4.92
N GLU A 186 -0.87 4.75 4.77
CA GLU A 186 -1.14 5.64 3.63
C GLU A 186 -0.66 5.05 2.31
N PHE A 187 0.56 4.50 2.30
CA PHE A 187 1.08 3.85 1.11
C PHE A 187 0.19 2.69 0.65
N ARG A 188 -0.26 1.85 1.60
CA ARG A 188 -1.21 0.76 1.32
C ARG A 188 -2.54 1.32 0.78
N MET A 189 -3.07 2.37 1.39
CA MET A 189 -4.29 3.03 0.93
C MET A 189 -4.19 3.50 -0.53
N PHE A 190 -3.09 4.20 -0.87
CA PHE A 190 -2.84 4.66 -2.24
C PHE A 190 -2.68 3.49 -3.20
N MET A 191 -1.91 2.48 -2.85
CA MET A 191 -1.68 1.32 -3.72
C MET A 191 -2.96 0.51 -3.94
N ASP A 192 -3.81 0.37 -2.94
CA ASP A 192 -5.12 -0.29 -3.08
C ASP A 192 -6.08 0.54 -3.96
N PHE A 193 -6.03 1.87 -3.85
CA PHE A 193 -6.76 2.74 -4.76
C PHE A 193 -6.25 2.64 -6.20
N LEU A 194 -4.94 2.73 -6.44
CA LEU A 194 -4.33 2.61 -7.77
C LEU A 194 -4.68 1.26 -8.43
N LYS A 195 -4.63 0.15 -7.69
CA LYS A 195 -5.07 -1.17 -8.18
C LYS A 195 -6.53 -1.19 -8.67
N SER A 196 -7.37 -0.31 -8.12
CA SER A 196 -8.78 -0.24 -8.46
C SER A 196 -9.09 0.59 -9.71
N LEU A 197 -8.10 1.30 -10.26
CA LEU A 197 -8.23 2.08 -11.49
C LEU A 197 -8.18 1.17 -12.72
N SER A 198 -8.94 1.51 -13.76
CA SER A 198 -9.03 0.70 -14.97
C SER A 198 -7.73 0.70 -15.78
N ILE A 199 -6.95 1.79 -15.76
CA ILE A 199 -5.61 1.86 -16.37
C ILE A 199 -4.61 0.85 -15.77
N PHE A 200 -4.92 0.29 -14.59
CA PHE A 200 -4.15 -0.72 -13.89
C PHE A 200 -4.87 -2.08 -13.73
N GLY A 201 -6.08 -2.19 -14.29
CA GLY A 201 -6.92 -3.39 -14.24
C GLY A 201 -6.29 -4.59 -14.94
N GLU A 202 -6.94 -5.74 -14.92
CA GLU A 202 -6.38 -7.02 -15.43
C GLU A 202 -5.87 -6.95 -16.87
N LYS A 203 -6.55 -6.18 -17.73
CA LYS A 203 -6.21 -5.99 -19.15
C LYS A 203 -5.22 -4.86 -19.42
N ALA A 204 -4.68 -4.24 -18.37
CA ALA A 204 -3.72 -3.15 -18.51
C ALA A 204 -2.44 -3.65 -19.23
N PRO A 205 -1.83 -2.80 -20.07
CA PRO A 205 -0.62 -3.19 -20.79
C PRO A 205 0.56 -3.36 -19.81
N PRO A 206 1.57 -4.17 -20.16
CA PRO A 206 2.70 -4.50 -19.27
C PRO A 206 3.42 -3.28 -18.70
N GLU A 207 3.46 -2.17 -19.43
CA GLU A 207 4.07 -0.91 -19.01
C GLU A 207 3.39 -0.32 -17.76
N ARG A 208 2.09 -0.55 -17.59
CA ARG A 208 1.32 -0.10 -16.41
C ARG A 208 1.62 -0.95 -15.18
N LEU A 209 1.83 -2.25 -15.37
CA LEU A 209 2.34 -3.11 -14.30
C LEU A 209 3.75 -2.72 -13.90
N LYS A 210 4.60 -2.37 -14.88
CA LYS A 210 5.95 -1.86 -14.65
C LYS A 210 5.93 -0.54 -13.88
N GLU A 211 4.95 0.33 -14.14
CA GLU A 211 4.76 1.57 -13.40
C GLU A 211 4.40 1.29 -11.93
N LEU A 212 3.42 0.41 -11.66
CA LEU A 212 3.03 0.08 -10.28
C LEU A 212 4.13 -0.60 -9.48
N ILE A 213 4.84 -1.57 -10.08
CA ILE A 213 5.96 -2.20 -9.40
C ILE A 213 7.07 -1.19 -9.14
N GLY A 214 7.32 -0.25 -10.07
CA GLY A 214 8.30 0.82 -9.90
C GLY A 214 7.98 1.75 -8.73
N ILE A 215 6.70 2.00 -8.45
CA ILE A 215 6.27 2.76 -7.27
C ILE A 215 6.64 2.00 -5.98
N ILE A 216 6.37 0.69 -5.92
CA ILE A 216 6.67 -0.14 -4.75
C ILE A 216 8.18 -0.32 -4.57
N GLU A 217 8.93 -0.47 -5.66
CA GLU A 217 10.40 -0.50 -5.64
C GLU A 217 10.99 0.82 -5.11
N GLY A 218 10.42 1.97 -5.51
CA GLY A 218 10.81 3.28 -5.01
C GLY A 218 10.56 3.40 -3.50
N GLN A 219 9.38 2.98 -3.04
CA GLN A 219 9.05 3.01 -1.61
C GLN A 219 9.90 2.07 -0.76
N ALA A 220 10.32 0.95 -1.33
CA ALA A 220 11.20 -0.01 -0.66
C ALA A 220 12.65 0.47 -0.53
N ASP A 221 13.02 1.54 -1.24
CA ASP A 221 14.37 2.12 -1.27
C ASP A 221 15.47 1.06 -1.51
N LEU A 222 15.33 0.32 -2.62
CA LEU A 222 16.21 -0.81 -2.96
C LEU A 222 17.65 -0.40 -3.34
N ASP A 223 17.97 0.90 -3.28
CA ASP A 223 19.32 1.44 -3.48
C ASP A 223 19.98 1.83 -2.14
N ALA A 224 19.23 1.84 -1.03
CA ALA A 224 19.75 2.17 0.30
C ALA A 224 20.70 1.11 0.86
N GLN A 225 21.56 1.53 1.79
CA GLN A 225 22.37 0.60 2.56
C GLN A 225 21.48 -0.17 3.55
N PHE A 226 21.50 -1.50 3.47
CA PHE A 226 20.78 -2.34 4.43
C PHE A 226 21.44 -2.35 5.81
N ASN A 227 20.65 -2.08 6.86
CA ASN A 227 21.09 -2.11 8.25
C ASN A 227 20.17 -3.00 9.08
N VAL A 228 20.74 -4.02 9.73
CA VAL A 228 19.99 -4.98 10.57
C VAL A 228 19.38 -4.37 11.83
N SER A 229 19.89 -3.21 12.26
CA SER A 229 19.35 -2.45 13.40
C SER A 229 18.24 -1.49 13.01
N ASP A 230 18.04 -1.25 11.71
CA ASP A 230 16.99 -0.36 11.22
C ASP A 230 15.69 -1.15 11.07
N ALA A 231 14.91 -1.15 12.15
CA ALA A 231 13.61 -1.81 12.23
C ALA A 231 12.64 -1.33 11.14
N ASP A 232 12.57 -0.02 10.93
CA ASP A 232 11.59 0.61 10.06
C ASP A 232 11.89 0.30 8.60
N HIS A 233 13.17 0.31 8.20
CA HIS A 233 13.57 -0.11 6.85
C HIS A 233 13.24 -1.59 6.61
N ILE A 234 13.50 -2.48 7.57
CA ILE A 234 13.18 -3.91 7.40
C ILE A 234 11.66 -4.12 7.27
N ASP A 235 10.86 -3.49 8.12
CA ASP A 235 9.40 -3.63 8.09
C ASP A 235 8.79 -3.01 6.82
N ARG A 236 9.37 -1.91 6.33
CA ARG A 236 9.03 -1.30 5.03
C ARG A 236 9.36 -2.22 3.87
N LEU A 237 10.55 -2.80 3.84
CA LEU A 237 10.98 -3.75 2.82
C LEU A 237 10.04 -4.96 2.76
N ILE A 238 9.74 -5.57 3.92
CA ILE A 238 8.83 -6.71 4.03
C ILE A 238 7.43 -6.33 3.52
N SER A 239 6.92 -5.17 3.94
CA SER A 239 5.62 -4.67 3.51
C SER A 239 5.55 -4.46 1.99
N CYS A 240 6.63 -3.90 1.41
CA CYS A 240 6.74 -3.69 -0.04
C CYS A 240 6.84 -5.01 -0.81
N LEU A 241 7.60 -5.99 -0.30
CA LEU A 241 7.64 -7.33 -0.89
C LEU A 241 6.24 -7.95 -0.97
N PHE A 242 5.49 -7.99 0.14
CA PHE A 242 4.13 -8.53 0.12
C PHE A 242 3.19 -7.73 -0.80
N MET A 243 3.36 -6.41 -0.86
CA MET A 243 2.55 -5.56 -1.73
C MET A 243 2.85 -5.77 -3.22
N ALA A 244 4.09 -6.14 -3.55
CA ALA A 244 4.55 -6.43 -4.90
C ALA A 244 4.04 -7.77 -5.45
N ILE A 245 3.80 -8.78 -4.59
CA ILE A 245 3.42 -10.15 -5.00
C ILE A 245 2.28 -10.15 -6.04
N PRO A 246 1.11 -9.49 -5.83
CA PRO A 246 0.01 -9.55 -6.79
C PRO A 246 0.37 -9.04 -8.19
N PHE A 247 1.34 -8.14 -8.30
CA PHE A 247 1.82 -7.61 -9.59
C PHE A 247 2.85 -8.52 -10.24
N VAL A 248 3.71 -9.15 -9.42
CA VAL A 248 4.66 -10.17 -9.89
C VAL A 248 3.91 -11.39 -10.43
N VAL A 249 2.82 -11.83 -9.77
CA VAL A 249 1.94 -12.88 -10.29
C VAL A 249 1.37 -12.53 -11.67
N ARG A 250 1.10 -11.24 -11.92
CA ARG A 250 0.60 -10.72 -13.21
C ARG A 250 1.71 -10.49 -14.24
N GLY A 251 2.96 -10.85 -13.95
CA GLY A 251 4.10 -10.76 -14.87
C GLY A 251 5.00 -9.54 -14.70
N ALA A 252 4.85 -8.75 -13.63
CA ALA A 252 5.83 -7.71 -13.30
C ALA A 252 7.18 -8.33 -12.92
N SER A 253 8.28 -7.64 -13.24
CA SER A 253 9.62 -8.12 -12.88
C SER A 253 9.85 -8.03 -11.38
N SER A 254 10.48 -9.06 -10.81
CA SER A 254 10.93 -9.13 -9.42
C SER A 254 12.44 -8.91 -9.25
N CYS A 255 13.15 -8.60 -10.34
CA CYS A 255 14.61 -8.64 -10.40
C CYS A 255 15.29 -7.72 -9.36
N LYS A 256 14.79 -6.48 -9.18
CA LYS A 256 15.39 -5.54 -8.22
C LYS A 256 15.25 -6.02 -6.77
N PHE A 257 14.05 -6.47 -6.39
CA PHE A 257 13.82 -7.05 -5.06
C PHE A 257 14.76 -8.24 -4.81
N LEU A 258 14.83 -9.18 -5.75
CA LEU A 258 15.68 -10.36 -5.59
C LEU A 258 17.17 -10.00 -5.55
N SER A 259 17.63 -9.08 -6.40
CA SER A 259 19.01 -8.57 -6.37
C SER A 259 19.34 -7.94 -5.03
N TYR A 260 18.46 -7.08 -4.50
CA TYR A 260 18.67 -6.42 -3.21
C TYR A 260 18.72 -7.45 -2.06
N LEU A 261 17.75 -8.37 -2.02
CA LEU A 261 17.73 -9.44 -1.03
C LEU A 261 19.01 -10.28 -1.08
N ASN A 262 19.47 -10.65 -2.28
CA ASN A 262 20.66 -11.49 -2.45
C ASN A 262 21.94 -10.81 -1.97
N LYS A 263 22.09 -9.53 -2.32
CA LYS A 263 23.33 -8.78 -2.08
C LYS A 263 23.42 -8.25 -0.66
N HIS A 264 22.30 -7.85 -0.07
CA HIS A 264 22.30 -7.05 1.15
C HIS A 264 21.62 -7.74 2.34
N VAL A 265 20.60 -8.57 2.10
CA VAL A 265 19.79 -9.16 3.19
C VAL A 265 20.25 -10.58 3.53
N ILE A 266 20.33 -11.48 2.55
CA ILE A 266 20.70 -12.89 2.77
C ILE A 266 22.06 -13.05 3.47
N PRO A 267 23.14 -12.29 3.13
CA PRO A 267 24.44 -12.43 3.79
C PRO A 267 24.41 -12.13 5.30
N VAL A 268 23.44 -11.34 5.75
CA VAL A 268 23.29 -10.95 7.16
C VAL A 268 22.01 -11.50 7.79
N PHE A 269 21.32 -12.43 7.11
CA PHE A 269 19.99 -12.93 7.48
C PHE A 269 19.90 -13.38 8.95
N GLU A 270 20.97 -14.00 9.45
CA GLU A 270 21.08 -14.53 10.80
C GLU A 270 21.03 -13.48 11.90
N LYS A 271 21.44 -12.25 11.58
CA LYS A 271 21.44 -11.10 12.49
C LYS A 271 20.07 -10.42 12.56
N LEU A 272 19.12 -10.81 11.70
CA LEU A 272 17.78 -10.25 11.72
C LEU A 272 16.99 -10.75 12.94
N PRO A 273 16.00 -9.97 13.41
CA PRO A 273 15.04 -10.44 14.41
C PRO A 273 14.24 -11.65 13.89
N GLU A 274 13.95 -12.60 14.77
CA GLU A 274 13.34 -13.89 14.41
C GLU A 274 11.95 -13.74 13.78
N GLU A 275 11.19 -12.75 14.24
CA GLU A 275 9.87 -12.39 13.71
C GLU A 275 9.94 -11.92 12.25
N ARG A 276 10.98 -11.20 11.86
CA ARG A 276 11.17 -10.67 10.50
C ARG A 276 11.75 -11.70 9.52
N LYS A 277 12.62 -12.58 10.01
CA LYS A 277 13.20 -13.67 9.21
C LYS A 277 12.11 -14.52 8.54
N LEU A 278 11.08 -14.88 9.30
CA LEU A 278 10.00 -15.72 8.77
C LEU A 278 9.27 -15.03 7.61
N ASP A 279 8.94 -13.75 7.77
CA ASP A 279 8.17 -13.01 6.77
C ASP A 279 8.99 -12.73 5.51
N LEU A 280 10.30 -12.51 5.63
CA LEU A 280 11.22 -12.47 4.49
C LEU A 280 11.26 -13.81 3.74
N LEU A 281 11.33 -14.94 4.45
CA LEU A 281 11.34 -16.27 3.82
C LEU A 281 10.02 -16.59 3.12
N LYS A 282 8.88 -16.20 3.72
CA LYS A 282 7.56 -16.33 3.07
C LYS A 282 7.50 -15.49 1.79
N ALA A 283 7.92 -14.23 1.86
CA ALA A 283 7.97 -13.36 0.68
C ALA A 283 8.85 -13.97 -0.42
N LEU A 284 10.04 -14.46 -0.08
CA LEU A 284 10.92 -15.15 -1.04
C LEU A 284 10.26 -16.38 -1.67
N ALA A 285 9.57 -17.20 -0.86
CA ALA A 285 8.85 -18.36 -1.34
C ALA A 285 7.74 -17.96 -2.33
N GLU A 286 6.97 -16.91 -2.06
CA GLU A 286 5.91 -16.40 -2.93
C GLU A 286 6.46 -15.79 -4.24
N PHE A 287 7.64 -15.20 -4.23
CA PHE A 287 8.31 -14.69 -5.42
C PHE A 287 8.92 -15.80 -6.29
N SER A 288 9.34 -16.90 -5.68
CA SER A 288 10.13 -17.96 -6.32
C SER A 288 9.53 -18.56 -7.61
N PRO A 289 8.20 -18.75 -7.76
CA PRO A 289 7.63 -19.29 -8.99
C PRO A 289 7.79 -18.34 -10.19
N TYR A 290 7.83 -17.04 -9.93
CA TYR A 290 7.76 -15.97 -10.93
C TYR A 290 9.13 -15.39 -11.32
N THR A 291 10.22 -15.98 -10.82
CA THR A 291 11.58 -15.55 -11.17
C THR A 291 11.94 -15.89 -12.61
N THR A 292 12.81 -15.11 -13.23
CA THR A 292 13.41 -15.50 -14.52
C THR A 292 14.52 -16.54 -14.31
N PRO A 293 14.92 -17.32 -15.34
CA PRO A 293 16.08 -18.21 -15.25
C PRO A 293 17.38 -17.50 -14.86
N GLN A 294 17.55 -16.24 -15.28
CA GLN A 294 18.70 -15.43 -14.91
C GLN A 294 18.70 -15.11 -13.41
N ASP A 295 17.57 -14.62 -12.88
CA ASP A 295 17.43 -14.33 -11.45
C ASP A 295 17.63 -15.61 -10.62
N SER A 296 17.04 -16.73 -11.06
CA SER A 296 17.20 -18.03 -10.42
C SER A 296 18.65 -18.47 -10.36
N ARG A 297 19.42 -18.30 -11.45
CA ARG A 297 20.85 -18.65 -11.46
C ARG A 297 21.66 -17.85 -10.44
N GLN A 298 21.33 -16.57 -10.27
CA GLN A 298 22.05 -15.69 -9.35
C GLN A 298 21.65 -15.91 -7.88
N PHE A 299 20.39 -16.25 -7.63
CA PHE A 299 19.84 -16.37 -6.28
C PHE A 299 20.00 -17.78 -5.69
N LEU A 300 19.98 -18.82 -6.52
CA LEU A 300 20.02 -20.22 -6.09
C LEU A 300 21.20 -20.57 -5.16
N PRO A 301 22.45 -20.11 -5.39
CA PRO A 301 23.56 -20.42 -4.49
C PRO A 301 23.31 -19.96 -3.04
N SER A 302 22.80 -18.75 -2.87
CA SER A 302 22.49 -18.17 -1.56
C SER A 302 21.35 -18.91 -0.86
N VAL A 303 20.33 -19.33 -1.62
CA VAL A 303 19.22 -20.16 -1.10
C VAL A 303 19.74 -21.52 -0.66
N VAL A 304 20.60 -22.18 -1.43
CA VAL A 304 21.17 -23.49 -1.05
C VAL A 304 22.02 -23.37 0.21
N GLN A 305 22.84 -22.32 0.35
CA GLN A 305 23.63 -22.10 1.56
C GLN A 305 22.73 -21.90 2.79
N LEU A 306 21.70 -21.06 2.68
CA LEU A 306 20.76 -20.81 3.76
C LEU A 306 19.95 -22.07 4.11
N LEU A 307 19.51 -22.82 3.10
CA LEU A 307 18.81 -24.09 3.28
C LEU A 307 19.71 -25.11 4.00
N LYS A 308 20.97 -25.28 3.58
CA LYS A 308 21.92 -26.17 4.27
C LYS A 308 22.12 -25.78 5.73
N LYS A 309 22.05 -24.49 6.07
CA LYS A 309 22.17 -24.02 7.45
C LYS A 309 20.98 -24.44 8.32
N TYR A 310 19.76 -24.41 7.78
CA TYR A 310 18.55 -24.79 8.51
C TYR A 310 18.19 -26.28 8.41
N MET A 311 18.82 -27.03 7.49
CA MET A 311 18.72 -28.49 7.44
C MET A 311 19.84 -29.14 8.28
N PRO A 312 19.52 -29.95 9.29
CA PRO A 312 20.52 -30.53 10.18
C PRO A 312 21.45 -31.50 9.44
N GLY A 313 22.76 -31.25 9.53
CA GLY A 313 23.80 -32.10 8.92
C GLY A 313 24.08 -33.38 9.69
N ARG A 314 23.66 -33.47 10.96
CA ARG A 314 23.74 -34.65 11.81
C ARG A 314 22.46 -34.77 12.64
N LYS A 315 22.19 -35.94 13.20
CA LYS A 315 21.14 -36.13 14.23
C LYS A 315 21.58 -35.51 15.58
N THR A 316 21.96 -34.24 15.57
CA THR A 316 22.16 -33.44 16.78
C THR A 316 20.79 -33.14 17.38
N GLY A 317 20.71 -32.94 18.70
CA GLY A 317 19.48 -32.52 19.39
C GLY A 317 19.04 -31.08 19.04
N GLU A 318 19.45 -30.56 17.89
CA GLU A 318 19.10 -29.24 17.39
C GLU A 318 17.64 -29.26 16.90
N GLU A 319 16.85 -28.33 17.42
CA GLU A 319 15.47 -28.15 16.96
C GLU A 319 15.46 -27.53 15.56
N MET A 320 14.88 -28.25 14.61
CA MET A 320 14.72 -27.78 13.23
C MET A 320 13.53 -26.83 13.12
N ASN A 321 13.74 -25.64 12.56
CA ASN A 321 12.64 -24.73 12.23
C ASN A 321 11.92 -25.20 10.95
N PHE A 322 10.85 -25.96 11.11
CA PHE A 322 10.07 -26.54 10.01
C PHE A 322 9.56 -25.47 9.04
N THR A 323 9.09 -24.33 9.52
CA THR A 323 8.52 -23.29 8.65
C THR A 323 9.59 -22.63 7.79
N TYR A 324 10.81 -22.45 8.32
CA TYR A 324 11.93 -21.92 7.52
C TYR A 324 12.34 -22.92 6.44
N VAL A 325 12.47 -24.20 6.81
CA VAL A 325 12.80 -25.28 5.87
C VAL A 325 11.73 -25.42 4.80
N GLU A 326 10.43 -25.30 5.13
CA GLU A 326 9.35 -25.28 4.15
C GLU A 326 9.52 -24.15 3.12
N CYS A 327 9.71 -22.91 3.58
CA CYS A 327 9.87 -21.76 2.69
C CYS A 327 11.12 -21.90 1.80
N LEU A 328 12.24 -22.33 2.38
CA LEU A 328 13.50 -22.48 1.67
C LEU A 328 13.48 -23.65 0.69
N LEU A 329 12.87 -24.79 1.03
CA LEU A 329 12.69 -25.91 0.10
C LEU A 329 11.78 -25.54 -1.06
N TYR A 330 10.69 -24.81 -0.79
CA TYR A 330 9.78 -24.32 -1.82
C TYR A 330 10.51 -23.38 -2.79
N THR A 331 11.24 -22.42 -2.23
CA THR A 331 12.08 -21.48 -3.00
C THR A 331 13.10 -22.26 -3.84
N PHE A 332 13.85 -23.16 -3.21
CA PHE A 332 14.87 -23.99 -3.87
C PHE A 332 14.30 -24.76 -5.06
N HIS A 333 13.16 -25.44 -4.90
CA HIS A 333 12.51 -26.20 -5.97
C HIS A 333 12.20 -25.34 -7.19
N HIS A 334 11.55 -24.18 -6.98
CA HIS A 334 11.17 -23.30 -8.08
C HIS A 334 12.34 -22.65 -8.80
N LEU A 335 13.43 -22.36 -8.10
CA LEU A 335 14.63 -21.81 -8.72
C LEU A 335 15.41 -22.90 -9.47
N ALA A 336 15.63 -24.04 -8.82
CA ALA A 336 16.37 -25.16 -9.38
C ALA A 336 15.69 -25.75 -10.62
N HIS A 337 14.36 -25.81 -10.65
CA HIS A 337 13.60 -26.23 -11.84
C HIS A 337 13.90 -25.36 -13.07
N LYS A 338 14.15 -24.05 -12.87
CA LYS A 338 14.46 -23.11 -13.97
C LYS A 338 15.94 -23.17 -14.41
N VAL A 339 16.83 -23.64 -13.53
CA VAL A 339 18.27 -23.74 -13.79
C VAL A 339 18.84 -25.09 -13.33
N PRO A 340 18.36 -26.20 -13.92
CA PRO A 340 18.70 -27.55 -13.46
C PRO A 340 20.20 -27.83 -13.52
N ASN A 341 20.91 -27.28 -14.51
CA ASN A 341 22.36 -27.38 -14.68
C ASN A 341 23.16 -26.79 -13.51
N ALA A 342 22.63 -25.77 -12.82
CA ALA A 342 23.33 -25.12 -11.70
C ALA A 342 23.31 -26.00 -10.43
N THR A 343 22.35 -26.92 -10.31
CA THR A 343 22.16 -27.76 -9.12
C THR A 343 23.34 -28.71 -8.88
N ASN A 344 23.98 -29.22 -9.94
CA ASN A 344 25.09 -30.16 -9.83
C ASN A 344 26.24 -29.59 -8.98
N SER A 345 26.68 -28.37 -9.27
CA SER A 345 27.78 -27.75 -8.52
C SER A 345 27.42 -27.36 -7.08
N LEU A 346 26.13 -27.19 -6.76
CA LEU A 346 25.66 -26.70 -5.46
C LEU A 346 25.28 -27.82 -4.48
N CYS A 347 24.60 -28.85 -5.00
CA CYS A 347 24.06 -29.96 -4.22
C CYS A 347 24.30 -31.34 -4.86
N GLY A 348 25.07 -31.41 -5.95
CA GLY A 348 25.49 -32.68 -6.57
C GLY A 348 24.40 -33.41 -7.36
N TYR A 349 23.23 -32.79 -7.57
CA TYR A 349 22.19 -33.34 -8.45
C TYR A 349 22.60 -33.19 -9.91
N LYS A 350 22.79 -34.33 -10.58
CA LYS A 350 23.21 -34.38 -11.99
C LYS A 350 21.99 -34.38 -12.89
N ILE A 351 21.73 -33.25 -13.54
CA ILE A 351 20.74 -33.16 -14.62
C ILE A 351 21.51 -32.94 -15.93
N VAL A 352 21.46 -33.93 -16.83
CA VAL A 352 22.16 -33.88 -18.12
C VAL A 352 21.32 -33.08 -19.10
N THR A 353 21.72 -31.84 -19.35
CA THR A 353 21.08 -30.96 -20.34
C THR A 353 21.84 -30.92 -21.66
N GLY A 354 23.09 -31.40 -21.66
CA GLY A 354 23.99 -31.37 -22.82
C GLY A 354 24.75 -30.05 -22.97
N GLN A 355 24.68 -29.16 -21.97
CA GLN A 355 25.33 -27.85 -22.00
C GLN A 355 26.67 -27.87 -21.24
N PRO A 356 27.70 -27.09 -21.66
CA PRO A 356 28.98 -27.01 -20.94
C PRO A 356 28.83 -26.62 -19.47
N SER A 357 27.79 -25.86 -19.13
CA SER A 357 27.43 -25.46 -17.77
C SER A 357 27.03 -26.61 -16.85
N ASP A 358 26.78 -27.81 -17.37
CA ASP A 358 26.42 -28.99 -16.57
C ASP A 358 27.61 -29.48 -15.71
N ARG A 359 28.85 -29.08 -16.07
CA ARG A 359 30.09 -29.44 -15.37
C ARG A 359 30.24 -30.95 -15.15
N LEU A 360 29.87 -31.75 -16.16
CA LEU A 360 29.79 -33.22 -16.09
C LEU A 360 31.14 -33.91 -15.82
N GLY A 361 32.26 -33.23 -16.11
CA GLY A 361 33.61 -33.73 -15.85
C GLY A 361 34.13 -33.47 -14.43
N GLU A 362 33.37 -32.77 -13.58
CA GLU A 362 33.76 -32.44 -12.21
C GLU A 362 33.07 -33.35 -11.19
N ASP A 363 33.77 -33.66 -10.10
CA ASP A 363 33.23 -34.50 -9.03
C ASP A 363 32.58 -33.66 -7.94
N PHE A 364 31.26 -33.76 -7.82
CA PHE A 364 30.44 -33.14 -6.77
C PHE A 364 29.82 -34.18 -5.82
N SER A 365 30.40 -35.38 -5.76
CA SER A 365 29.89 -36.50 -4.95
C SER A 365 29.77 -36.15 -3.46
N ASP A 366 30.66 -35.31 -2.92
CA ASP A 366 30.59 -34.88 -1.52
C ASP A 366 29.43 -33.89 -1.28
N ASN A 367 29.17 -32.99 -2.22
CA ASN A 367 27.99 -32.12 -2.17
C ASN A 367 26.69 -32.92 -2.22
N TYR A 368 26.65 -33.97 -3.06
CA TYR A 368 25.52 -34.88 -3.16
C TYR A 368 25.29 -35.64 -1.85
N LYS A 369 26.35 -36.20 -1.26
CA LYS A 369 26.29 -36.91 0.02
C LYS A 369 25.79 -36.01 1.15
N ASP A 370 26.41 -34.84 1.34
CA ASP A 370 26.01 -33.85 2.37
C ASP A 370 24.54 -33.43 2.23
N PHE A 371 24.11 -33.08 1.01
CA PHE A 371 22.74 -32.62 0.80
C PHE A 371 21.71 -33.74 0.98
N THR A 372 22.02 -34.96 0.52
CA THR A 372 21.15 -36.13 0.67
C THR A 372 21.03 -36.58 2.13
N GLU A 373 22.13 -36.52 2.89
CA GLU A 373 22.13 -36.82 4.33
C GLU A 373 21.25 -35.81 5.09
N ARG A 374 21.40 -34.51 4.81
CA ARG A 374 20.54 -33.46 5.37
C ARG A 374 19.06 -33.68 5.05
N LEU A 375 18.71 -33.96 3.78
CA LEU A 375 17.34 -34.23 3.40
C LEU A 375 16.75 -35.46 4.11
N THR A 376 17.56 -36.51 4.31
CA THR A 376 17.15 -37.71 5.05
C THR A 376 16.88 -37.37 6.52
N ASN A 377 17.74 -36.56 7.15
CA ASN A 377 17.52 -36.08 8.52
C ASN A 377 16.26 -35.22 8.64
N VAL A 378 16.03 -34.32 7.68
CA VAL A 378 14.80 -33.51 7.59
C VAL A 378 13.58 -34.44 7.50
N GLU A 379 13.60 -35.43 6.61
CA GLU A 379 12.50 -36.39 6.44
C GLU A 379 12.19 -37.16 7.74
N ASP A 380 13.22 -37.69 8.41
CA ASP A 380 13.09 -38.40 9.69
C ASP A 380 12.45 -37.51 10.77
N LEU A 381 12.96 -36.28 10.94
CA LEU A 381 12.44 -35.31 11.90
C LEU A 381 11.00 -34.92 11.57
N THR A 382 10.69 -34.67 10.31
CA THR A 382 9.33 -34.34 9.86
C THR A 382 8.35 -35.47 10.11
N ARG A 383 8.72 -36.73 9.87
CA ARG A 383 7.87 -37.89 10.18
C ARG A 383 7.63 -38.05 11.68
N ALA A 384 8.67 -37.84 12.50
CA ALA A 384 8.54 -37.87 13.95
C ALA A 384 7.61 -36.76 14.46
N THR A 385 7.74 -35.54 13.92
CA THR A 385 6.87 -34.40 14.27
C THR A 385 5.43 -34.61 13.82
N ILE A 386 5.17 -35.16 12.63
CA ILE A 386 3.81 -35.52 12.20
C ILE A 386 3.16 -36.47 13.21
N LYS A 387 3.88 -37.53 13.62
CA LYS A 387 3.37 -38.48 14.62
C LYS A 387 3.00 -37.78 15.94
N LYS A 388 3.87 -36.89 16.43
CA LYS A 388 3.62 -36.09 17.65
C LYS A 388 2.39 -35.19 17.50
N LEU A 389 2.28 -34.47 16.38
CA LEU A 389 1.17 -33.54 16.11
C LEU A 389 -0.17 -34.28 15.95
N THR A 390 -0.19 -35.44 15.29
CA THR A 390 -1.39 -36.27 15.16
C THR A 390 -1.84 -36.78 16.53
N GLN A 391 -0.92 -37.29 17.36
CA GLN A 391 -1.26 -37.71 18.72
C GLN A 391 -1.78 -36.54 19.57
N GLY A 392 -1.11 -35.38 19.52
CA GLY A 392 -1.55 -34.18 20.22
C GLY A 392 -2.94 -33.70 19.76
N MET A 393 -3.26 -33.84 18.47
CA MET A 393 -4.60 -33.53 17.94
C MET A 393 -5.69 -34.39 18.58
N ASP A 394 -5.44 -35.69 18.76
CA ASP A 394 -6.39 -36.60 19.42
C ASP A 394 -6.60 -36.22 20.88
N GLU A 395 -5.54 -35.80 21.57
CA GLU A 395 -5.60 -35.28 22.95
C GLU A 395 -6.39 -33.96 23.03
N HIS A 396 -6.15 -33.02 22.10
CA HIS A 396 -6.90 -31.77 22.01
C HIS A 396 -8.39 -32.01 21.72
N ASN A 397 -8.74 -32.98 20.87
CA ASN A 397 -10.13 -33.34 20.59
C ASN A 397 -10.84 -33.87 21.85
N LYS A 398 -10.18 -34.72 22.64
CA LYS A 398 -10.69 -35.20 23.93
C LYS A 398 -10.85 -34.06 24.93
N ALA A 399 -9.84 -33.17 25.02
CA ALA A 399 -9.89 -32.00 25.89
C ALA A 399 -11.03 -31.04 25.51
N MET A 400 -11.29 -30.86 24.20
CA MET A 400 -12.39 -30.02 23.71
C MET A 400 -13.76 -30.55 24.12
N ALA A 401 -13.95 -31.88 24.06
CA ALA A 401 -15.18 -32.52 24.52
C ALA A 401 -15.38 -32.41 26.05
N ALA A 402 -14.28 -32.35 26.82
CA ALA A 402 -14.31 -32.22 28.28
C ALA A 402 -14.36 -30.77 28.80
N ALA A 403 -14.12 -29.78 27.93
CA ALA A 403 -14.02 -28.37 28.32
C ALA A 403 -15.39 -27.78 28.71
N LYS A 404 -15.47 -27.23 29.92
CA LYS A 404 -16.71 -26.67 30.51
C LYS A 404 -16.86 -25.15 30.35
N SER A 405 -15.75 -24.44 30.11
CA SER A 405 -15.72 -22.99 29.93
C SER A 405 -15.46 -22.64 28.46
N ASP A 406 -16.03 -21.52 28.01
CA ASP A 406 -15.81 -21.00 26.67
C ASP A 406 -14.37 -20.52 26.44
N GLU A 407 -13.70 -20.02 27.48
CA GLU A 407 -12.27 -19.65 27.43
C GLU A 407 -11.40 -20.89 27.19
N ALA A 408 -11.67 -21.99 27.91
CA ALA A 408 -10.96 -23.25 27.72
C ALA A 408 -11.17 -23.82 26.32
N LYS A 409 -12.41 -23.76 25.80
CA LYS A 409 -12.71 -24.16 24.41
C LYS A 409 -11.96 -23.29 23.39
N SER A 410 -11.86 -21.98 23.62
CA SER A 410 -11.14 -21.05 22.75
C SER A 410 -9.63 -21.38 22.69
N ASN A 411 -9.02 -21.64 23.85
CA ASN A 411 -7.61 -22.01 23.93
C ASN A 411 -7.33 -23.33 23.21
N ILE A 412 -8.18 -24.35 23.38
CA ILE A 412 -8.01 -25.65 22.70
C ILE A 412 -8.22 -25.51 21.19
N LYS A 413 -9.17 -24.68 20.73
CA LYS A 413 -9.34 -24.37 19.28
C LYS A 413 -8.06 -23.77 18.68
N THR A 414 -7.41 -22.86 19.41
CA THR A 414 -6.13 -22.26 18.98
C THR A 414 -5.04 -23.32 18.86
N GLN A 415 -4.93 -24.22 19.84
CA GLN A 415 -3.97 -25.33 19.80
C GLN A 415 -4.23 -26.28 18.61
N GLN A 416 -5.50 -26.63 18.35
CA GLN A 416 -5.88 -27.43 17.19
C GLN A 416 -5.52 -26.75 15.87
N GLN A 417 -5.74 -25.44 15.76
CA GLN A 417 -5.35 -24.67 14.57
C GLN A 417 -3.84 -24.69 14.37
N ASN A 418 -3.06 -24.47 15.42
CA ASN A 418 -1.59 -24.54 15.37
C ASN A 418 -1.09 -25.92 14.95
N ALA A 419 -1.67 -26.99 15.50
CA ALA A 419 -1.32 -28.36 15.12
C ALA A 419 -1.71 -28.69 13.67
N LYS A 420 -2.85 -28.18 13.16
CA LYS A 420 -3.23 -28.29 11.73
C LYS A 420 -2.23 -27.58 10.82
N THR A 421 -1.81 -26.37 11.18
CA THR A 421 -0.79 -25.61 10.44
C THR A 421 0.54 -26.38 10.43
N GLY A 422 0.98 -26.87 11.59
CA GLY A 422 2.21 -27.68 11.69
C GLY A 422 2.16 -28.96 10.85
N LEU A 423 1.02 -29.67 10.82
CA LEU A 423 0.84 -30.84 9.96
C LEU A 423 0.92 -30.48 8.47
N ARG A 424 0.34 -29.34 8.06
CA ARG A 424 0.44 -28.85 6.67
C ARG A 424 1.88 -28.57 6.28
N THR A 425 2.62 -27.82 7.10
CA THR A 425 4.05 -27.54 6.90
C THR A 425 4.85 -28.84 6.75
N CYS A 426 4.64 -29.80 7.65
CA CYS A 426 5.34 -31.08 7.60
C CYS A 426 5.01 -31.87 6.32
N ASN A 427 3.74 -31.92 5.92
CA ASN A 427 3.32 -32.61 4.70
C ASN A 427 3.91 -31.95 3.45
N ASN A 428 3.98 -30.62 3.41
CA ASN A 428 4.63 -29.89 2.32
C ASN A 428 6.12 -30.21 2.23
N ILE A 429 6.84 -30.23 3.36
CA ILE A 429 8.26 -30.63 3.41
C ILE A 429 8.43 -32.05 2.86
N LEU A 430 7.61 -33.02 3.30
CA LEU A 430 7.69 -34.40 2.80
C LEU A 430 7.36 -34.51 1.31
N ALA A 431 6.43 -33.71 0.80
CA ALA A 431 6.11 -33.68 -0.62
C ALA A 431 7.33 -33.18 -1.43
N MET A 432 7.94 -32.08 -1.00
CA MET A 432 9.11 -31.49 -1.67
C MET A 432 10.37 -32.35 -1.54
N GLY A 433 10.56 -33.05 -0.41
CA GLY A 433 11.69 -33.97 -0.21
C GLY A 433 11.61 -35.24 -1.08
N LYS A 434 10.41 -35.66 -1.50
CA LYS A 434 10.21 -36.82 -2.38
C LYS A 434 10.48 -36.51 -3.85
N VAL A 435 10.30 -35.26 -4.27
CA VAL A 435 10.68 -34.80 -5.61
C VAL A 435 12.20 -34.71 -5.63
N ARG A 436 12.86 -35.86 -5.79
CA ARG A 436 14.28 -35.92 -6.14
C ARG A 436 14.40 -35.28 -7.51
N MET A 437 15.07 -34.13 -7.57
CA MET A 437 15.34 -33.42 -8.82
C MET A 437 16.22 -34.23 -9.76
#